data_AF-A0A970R981-F1
#
_entry.id   AF-A0A970R981-F1
#
_cell.length_a   1.000
_cell.length_b   1.000
_cell.length_c   1.000
_cell.angle_alpha   90.00
_cell.angle_beta   90.00
_cell.angle_gamma   90.00
#
_symmetry.space_group_name_H-M   'P 1'
#
loop_
_entity.id
_entity.type
_entity.pdbx_description
1 polymer ?
#
loop_
_entity_poly.entity_id
_entity_poly.type
_entity_poly.pdbx_seq_one_letter_code
_entity_poly.pdbx_strand_id
1 'polypeptide(L)'
;MKKLLLSVLLVFLWFLLWGQPPDEPQVERAYESFQKTFRSEQQPVEPGQRFRGNMVPLQPVVSLPAWFFAPAAASQFIGISDALPDSTAARQQAILRALAVAAFANGCKVQNISNNYYNDQDGRKILSKFNSFTSLTASGKLNYEVLQTFMSANGETIVLLQVNHDDAGATPIESHLELFQSETGDHLMTRLMFDIATDTLQQLPAQASWLLKENSKRSDINSYLDNTPQVLPMARYRYASGLPLPEAVADAYTFDLTNGLWCGYLSALAVNLEQMQVFSSQVKYLDEDYNNQFQDLTRIVYHENIAFRLHGITITDNHLSVVLEKTNASASF
;
A
#
# COMPACT_ATOMS: atom_id res chain seq x y z
N MET A 1 6.34 30.61 32.11
CA MET A 1 6.23 29.13 32.11
C MET A 1 4.86 28.60 32.55
N LYS A 2 4.26 29.04 33.67
CA LYS A 2 2.95 28.51 34.14
C LYS A 2 1.77 28.66 33.15
N LYS A 3 1.76 29.68 32.30
CA LYS A 3 0.71 29.88 31.28
C LYS A 3 0.82 28.94 30.07
N LEU A 4 2.03 28.44 29.76
CA LEU A 4 2.24 27.53 28.62
C LEU A 4 1.80 26.10 28.97
N LEU A 5 2.06 25.68 30.22
CA LEU A 5 1.63 24.36 30.72
C LEU A 5 0.10 24.25 30.79
N LEU A 6 -0.59 25.33 31.14
CA LEU A 6 -2.06 25.34 31.25
C LEU A 6 -2.73 25.22 29.86
N SER A 7 -2.13 25.81 28.82
CA SER A 7 -2.64 25.72 27.45
C SER A 7 -2.49 24.32 26.87
N VAL A 8 -1.37 23.63 27.15
CA VAL A 8 -1.14 22.25 26.69
C VAL A 8 -2.07 21.28 27.42
N LEU A 9 -2.31 21.48 28.71
CA LEU A 9 -3.23 20.65 29.50
C LEU A 9 -4.69 20.82 29.04
N LEU A 10 -5.11 22.02 28.65
CA LEU A 10 -6.45 22.31 28.14
C LEU A 10 -6.69 21.73 26.74
N VAL A 11 -5.67 21.70 25.87
CA VAL A 11 -5.76 21.02 24.58
C VAL A 11 -5.91 19.51 24.78
N PHE A 12 -5.16 18.92 25.72
CA PHE A 12 -5.27 17.49 26.05
C PHE A 12 -6.61 17.10 26.68
N LEU A 13 -7.16 17.94 27.57
CA LEU A 13 -8.49 17.74 28.16
C LEU A 13 -9.62 17.93 27.14
N TRP A 14 -9.44 18.76 26.12
CA TRP A 14 -10.42 18.92 25.04
C TRP A 14 -10.53 17.67 24.17
N PHE A 15 -9.41 16.95 23.95
CA PHE A 15 -9.42 15.64 23.29
C PHE A 15 -10.05 14.53 24.14
N LEU A 16 -9.97 14.62 25.48
CA LEU A 16 -10.49 13.60 26.39
C LEU A 16 -11.98 13.74 26.74
N LEU A 17 -12.54 14.95 26.66
CA LEU A 17 -13.92 15.25 27.08
C LEU A 17 -14.96 15.16 25.96
N TRP A 18 -14.54 15.01 24.71
CA TRP A 18 -15.42 14.75 23.57
C TRP A 18 -15.31 13.28 23.24
N GLY A 19 -16.13 12.46 23.93
CA GLY A 19 -16.34 11.07 23.55
C GLY A 19 -16.67 11.03 22.05
N GLN A 20 -15.75 10.47 21.26
CA GLN A 20 -15.91 10.45 19.82
C GLN A 20 -17.13 9.59 19.48
N PRO A 21 -18.08 10.10 18.67
CA PRO A 21 -18.99 9.19 17.97
C PRO A 21 -18.15 8.19 17.15
N PRO A 22 -18.70 7.01 16.82
CA PRO A 22 -17.94 5.92 16.20
C PRO A 22 -17.15 6.43 14.99
N ASP A 23 -15.94 5.89 14.78
CA ASP A 23 -14.85 6.21 13.83
C ASP A 23 -15.20 6.65 12.38
N GLU A 24 -16.48 6.69 12.00
CA GLU A 24 -17.04 7.10 10.71
C GLU A 24 -16.61 8.51 10.21
N PRO A 25 -16.53 9.59 11.04
CA PRO A 25 -16.18 10.91 10.51
C PRO A 25 -14.71 11.05 10.14
N GLN A 26 -13.81 10.12 10.51
CA GLN A 26 -12.39 10.23 10.16
C GLN A 26 -12.11 9.75 8.74
N VAL A 27 -12.63 8.58 8.36
CA VAL A 27 -12.43 8.02 7.02
C VAL A 27 -13.12 8.85 5.94
N GLU A 28 -14.31 9.42 6.22
CA GLU A 28 -14.97 10.33 5.29
C GLU A 28 -14.17 11.64 5.10
N ARG A 29 -13.63 12.21 6.19
CA ARG A 29 -12.76 13.40 6.09
C ARG A 29 -11.48 13.11 5.30
N ALA A 30 -10.86 11.94 5.52
CA ALA A 30 -9.71 11.50 4.76
C ALA A 30 -10.06 11.36 3.27
N TYR A 31 -11.18 10.71 2.95
CA TYR A 31 -11.68 10.56 1.60
C TYR A 31 -11.97 11.89 0.90
N GLU A 32 -12.65 12.83 1.56
CA GLU A 32 -12.97 14.15 0.99
C GLU A 32 -11.72 15.00 0.77
N SER A 33 -10.83 15.04 1.77
CA SER A 33 -9.53 15.69 1.67
C SER A 33 -8.73 15.13 0.50
N PHE A 34 -8.70 13.80 0.38
CA PHE A 34 -8.04 13.11 -0.71
C PHE A 34 -8.67 13.46 -2.05
N GLN A 35 -10.00 13.38 -2.21
CA GLN A 35 -10.68 13.74 -3.45
C GLN A 35 -10.34 15.17 -3.89
N LYS A 36 -10.27 16.12 -2.94
CA LYS A 36 -9.92 17.50 -3.21
C LYS A 36 -8.48 17.61 -3.75
N THR A 37 -7.52 17.00 -3.07
CA THR A 37 -6.12 16.97 -3.50
C THR A 37 -6.00 16.29 -4.86
N PHE A 38 -6.60 15.12 -5.04
CA PHE A 38 -6.56 14.35 -6.28
C PHE A 38 -7.13 15.13 -7.48
N ARG A 39 -8.28 15.81 -7.31
CA ARG A 39 -8.84 16.68 -8.36
C ARG A 39 -7.93 17.86 -8.69
N SER A 40 -7.24 18.42 -7.69
CA SER A 40 -6.29 19.51 -7.94
C SER A 40 -5.03 19.05 -8.70
N GLU A 41 -4.59 17.80 -8.46
CA GLU A 41 -3.46 17.18 -9.15
C GLU A 41 -3.81 16.70 -10.57
N GLN A 42 -5.09 16.48 -10.86
CA GLN A 42 -5.61 16.11 -12.19
C GLN A 42 -5.68 17.28 -13.18
N GLN A 43 -5.34 18.51 -12.77
CA GLN A 43 -5.28 19.63 -13.71
C GLN A 43 -4.26 19.32 -14.81
N PRO A 44 -4.59 19.59 -16.10
CA PRO A 44 -3.71 19.26 -17.21
C PRO A 44 -2.35 19.93 -17.00
N VAL A 45 -1.32 19.10 -16.81
CA VAL A 45 0.07 19.56 -16.79
C VAL A 45 0.31 20.30 -18.10
N GLU A 46 0.80 21.54 -18.02
CA GLU A 46 1.01 22.35 -19.22
C GLU A 46 1.80 21.56 -20.28
N PRO A 47 1.39 21.63 -21.56
CA PRO A 47 2.06 20.94 -22.65
C PRO A 47 3.44 21.57 -22.88
N GLY A 48 4.43 21.15 -22.09
CA GLY A 48 5.78 21.70 -22.14
C GLY A 48 6.81 20.88 -21.35
N GLN A 49 6.41 20.19 -20.28
CA GLN A 49 7.31 19.31 -19.51
C GLN A 49 7.11 17.84 -19.87
N ARG A 50 7.27 17.49 -21.15
CA ARG A 50 7.50 16.09 -21.52
C ARG A 50 8.94 15.77 -21.17
N PHE A 51 9.18 15.09 -20.04
CA PHE A 51 10.44 14.39 -19.83
C PHE A 51 10.57 13.31 -20.91
N ARG A 52 11.13 13.70 -22.06
CA ARG A 52 11.70 12.77 -23.05
C ARG A 52 13.06 12.32 -22.50
N GLY A 53 13.05 11.65 -21.34
CA GLY A 53 14.19 10.84 -20.95
C GLY A 53 14.29 9.72 -21.99
N ASN A 54 15.48 9.51 -22.56
CA ASN A 54 15.73 8.31 -23.36
C ASN A 54 15.38 7.11 -22.49
N MET A 55 14.33 6.36 -22.85
CA MET A 55 14.02 5.11 -22.14
C MET A 55 15.27 4.23 -22.19
N VAL A 56 15.80 3.90 -21.01
CA VAL A 56 16.93 2.99 -20.88
C VAL A 56 16.48 1.62 -21.42
N PRO A 57 17.35 0.86 -22.11
CA PRO A 57 17.04 -0.48 -22.58
C PRO A 57 16.45 -1.36 -21.48
N LEU A 58 15.63 -2.33 -21.92
CA LEU A 58 15.05 -3.37 -21.08
C LEU A 58 16.16 -4.06 -20.26
N GLN A 59 16.01 -4.11 -18.95
CA GLN A 59 16.97 -4.77 -18.08
C GLN A 59 16.95 -6.29 -18.31
N PRO A 60 18.07 -7.00 -18.07
CA PRO A 60 18.10 -8.45 -18.16
C PRO A 60 17.08 -9.07 -17.19
N VAL A 61 16.57 -10.25 -17.55
CA VAL A 61 15.63 -10.98 -16.70
C VAL A 61 16.35 -11.42 -15.43
N VAL A 62 15.81 -11.04 -14.26
CA VAL A 62 16.32 -11.44 -12.95
C VAL A 62 15.57 -12.67 -12.45
N SER A 63 16.32 -13.72 -12.09
CA SER A 63 15.78 -14.85 -11.34
C SER A 63 15.83 -14.55 -9.84
N LEU A 64 14.70 -14.74 -9.16
CA LEU A 64 14.59 -14.49 -7.72
C LEU A 64 14.90 -15.76 -6.91
N PRO A 65 15.37 -15.62 -5.65
CA PRO A 65 15.66 -16.78 -4.81
C PRO A 65 14.39 -17.54 -4.43
N ALA A 66 14.49 -18.86 -4.26
CA ALA A 66 13.32 -19.72 -3.98
C ALA A 66 12.52 -19.29 -2.73
N TRP A 67 13.22 -18.82 -1.68
CA TRP A 67 12.59 -18.36 -0.44
C TRP A 67 11.72 -17.11 -0.61
N PHE A 68 11.86 -16.36 -1.71
CA PHE A 68 10.99 -15.22 -2.02
C PHE A 68 9.56 -15.69 -2.32
N PHE A 69 9.40 -16.84 -2.98
CA PHE A 69 8.10 -17.31 -3.44
C PHE A 69 7.28 -18.00 -2.35
N ALA A 70 7.96 -18.58 -1.36
CA ALA A 70 7.34 -19.28 -0.25
C ALA A 70 8.20 -19.13 1.02
N PRO A 71 7.96 -18.11 1.85
CA PRO A 71 8.53 -18.04 3.19
C PRO A 71 8.19 -19.29 3.99
N ALA A 72 9.16 -19.80 4.76
CA ALA A 72 9.03 -21.11 5.42
C ALA A 72 8.19 -21.06 6.70
N ALA A 73 8.02 -19.89 7.31
CA ALA A 73 7.26 -19.72 8.55
C ALA A 73 6.33 -18.50 8.47
N ALA A 74 5.23 -18.54 9.22
CA ALA A 74 4.24 -17.45 9.25
C ALA A 74 4.79 -16.13 9.82
N SER A 75 5.85 -16.22 10.61
CA SER A 75 6.59 -15.11 11.19
C SER A 75 7.66 -14.52 10.26
N GLN A 76 7.73 -15.00 9.01
CA GLN A 76 8.70 -14.53 8.02
C GLN A 76 8.08 -13.54 7.04
N PHE A 77 8.77 -12.42 6.83
CA PHE A 77 8.26 -11.31 6.03
C PHE A 77 9.30 -10.83 5.02
N ILE A 78 8.83 -10.51 3.82
CA ILE A 78 9.66 -10.05 2.72
C ILE A 78 9.60 -8.53 2.63
N GLY A 79 10.76 -7.92 2.46
CA GLY A 79 10.89 -6.51 2.13
C GLY A 79 11.77 -6.32 0.91
N ILE A 80 11.44 -5.31 0.12
CA ILE A 80 12.05 -5.07 -1.19
C ILE A 80 12.37 -3.59 -1.29
N SER A 81 13.62 -3.23 -1.55
CA SER A 81 14.01 -1.86 -1.80
C SER A 81 13.61 -1.41 -3.20
N ASP A 82 13.77 -0.12 -3.47
CA ASP A 82 13.82 0.36 -4.84
C ASP A 82 15.14 -0.07 -5.51
N ALA A 83 15.20 0.11 -6.82
CA ALA A 83 16.41 -0.09 -7.63
C ALA A 83 17.44 1.03 -7.35
N LEU A 84 18.13 0.96 -6.22
CA LEU A 84 19.07 1.98 -5.77
C LEU A 84 20.53 1.57 -6.06
N PRO A 85 21.41 2.52 -6.40
CA PRO A 85 22.83 2.23 -6.55
C PRO A 85 23.55 1.99 -5.22
N ASP A 86 23.04 2.54 -4.11
CA ASP A 86 23.60 2.34 -2.78
C ASP A 86 22.99 1.11 -2.09
N SER A 87 23.78 0.05 -1.99
CA SER A 87 23.39 -1.21 -1.33
C SER A 87 23.03 -1.05 0.15
N THR A 88 23.58 -0.05 0.86
CA THR A 88 23.28 0.17 2.29
C THR A 88 21.89 0.78 2.45
N ALA A 89 21.62 1.86 1.70
CA ALA A 89 20.30 2.48 1.65
C ALA A 89 19.23 1.50 1.16
N ALA A 90 19.54 0.72 0.12
CA ALA A 90 18.67 -0.32 -0.40
C ALA A 90 18.33 -1.34 0.70
N ARG A 91 19.34 -1.87 1.41
CA ARG A 91 19.11 -2.82 2.51
C ARG A 91 18.27 -2.23 3.64
N GLN A 92 18.55 -0.99 4.06
CA GLN A 92 17.78 -0.31 5.09
C GLN A 92 16.31 -0.16 4.69
N GLN A 93 16.07 0.30 3.45
CA GLN A 93 14.72 0.44 2.91
C GLN A 93 13.97 -0.89 2.82
N ALA A 94 14.65 -1.97 2.39
CA ALA A 94 14.08 -3.31 2.36
C ALA A 94 13.69 -3.80 3.77
N ILE A 95 14.54 -3.57 4.78
CA ILE A 95 14.23 -3.92 6.18
C ILE A 95 13.01 -3.16 6.68
N LEU A 96 12.96 -1.84 6.49
CA LEU A 96 11.80 -1.03 6.89
C LEU A 96 10.52 -1.54 6.23
N ARG A 97 10.56 -1.82 4.92
CA ARG A 97 9.39 -2.35 4.19
C ARG A 97 8.96 -3.73 4.69
N ALA A 98 9.90 -4.62 5.01
CA ALA A 98 9.56 -5.91 5.62
C ALA A 98 8.90 -5.74 7.01
N LEU A 99 9.38 -4.79 7.82
CA LEU A 99 8.79 -4.47 9.12
C LEU A 99 7.37 -3.91 8.99
N ALA A 100 7.11 -3.08 7.98
CA ALA A 100 5.75 -2.59 7.70
C ALA A 100 4.81 -3.74 7.34
N VAL A 101 5.26 -4.64 6.45
CA VAL A 101 4.46 -5.81 6.06
C VAL A 101 4.19 -6.71 7.28
N ALA A 102 5.18 -6.91 8.14
CA ALA A 102 5.01 -7.65 9.39
C ALA A 102 4.00 -6.96 10.33
N ALA A 103 4.07 -5.63 10.47
CA ALA A 103 3.12 -4.88 11.27
C ALA A 103 1.69 -5.02 10.73
N PHE A 104 1.50 -4.92 9.41
CA PHE A 104 0.19 -5.13 8.79
C PHE A 104 -0.32 -6.57 8.98
N ALA A 105 0.55 -7.57 8.84
CA ALA A 105 0.21 -8.98 8.99
C ALA A 105 -0.26 -9.33 10.41
N ASN A 106 0.34 -8.71 11.42
CA ASN A 106 0.04 -8.94 12.83
C ASN A 106 -1.22 -8.21 13.35
N GLY A 107 -1.89 -7.45 12.49
CA GLY A 107 -3.09 -6.71 12.85
C GLY A 107 -3.08 -5.32 12.25
N CYS A 108 -3.71 -5.17 11.10
CA CYS A 108 -3.95 -3.87 10.48
C CYS A 108 -5.39 -3.42 10.73
N LYS A 109 -5.53 -2.15 11.11
CA LYS A 109 -6.80 -1.43 11.08
C LYS A 109 -7.06 -1.02 9.64
N VAL A 110 -8.16 -1.50 9.08
CA VAL A 110 -8.54 -1.24 7.70
C VAL A 110 -9.78 -0.36 7.64
N GLN A 111 -9.74 0.66 6.79
CA GLN A 111 -10.86 1.54 6.50
C GLN A 111 -11.00 1.65 5.00
N ASN A 112 -12.19 1.40 4.46
CA ASN A 112 -12.47 1.52 3.05
C ASN A 112 -13.76 2.32 2.80
N ILE A 113 -13.73 3.16 1.77
CA ILE A 113 -14.90 3.79 1.18
C ILE A 113 -14.84 3.58 -0.33
N SER A 114 -15.83 2.90 -0.88
CA SER A 114 -16.05 2.78 -2.32
C SER A 114 -17.36 3.45 -2.74
N ASN A 115 -17.33 4.19 -3.83
CA ASN A 115 -18.47 4.86 -4.43
C ASN A 115 -18.64 4.40 -5.87
N ASN A 116 -19.78 3.79 -6.16
CA ASN A 116 -20.20 3.36 -7.50
C ASN A 116 -21.27 4.34 -8.01
N TYR A 117 -20.98 5.02 -9.11
CA TYR A 117 -21.87 5.99 -9.73
C TYR A 117 -22.53 5.37 -10.97
N TYR A 118 -23.86 5.39 -11.01
CA TYR A 118 -24.63 4.80 -12.11
C TYR A 118 -25.37 5.87 -12.92
N ASN A 119 -25.45 5.60 -14.23
CA ASN A 119 -26.32 6.30 -15.14
C ASN A 119 -27.43 5.36 -15.60
N ASP A 120 -28.63 5.85 -15.78
CA ASP A 120 -29.67 5.12 -16.49
C ASP A 120 -29.50 5.35 -18.00
N GLN A 121 -29.33 4.25 -18.73
CA GLN A 121 -29.43 4.23 -20.19
C GLN A 121 -30.52 3.23 -20.57
N ASP A 122 -31.64 3.75 -21.09
CA ASP A 122 -32.79 2.96 -21.55
C ASP A 122 -33.39 2.02 -20.49
N GLY A 123 -33.47 2.48 -19.23
CA GLY A 123 -34.00 1.71 -18.10
C GLY A 123 -33.00 0.73 -17.49
N ARG A 124 -31.71 0.84 -17.82
CA ARG A 124 -30.63 0.00 -17.28
C ARG A 124 -29.61 0.86 -16.54
N LYS A 125 -29.34 0.49 -15.28
CA LYS A 125 -28.25 1.07 -14.49
C LYS A 125 -26.90 0.60 -15.05
N ILE A 126 -26.12 1.53 -15.58
CA ILE A 126 -24.77 1.30 -16.10
C ILE A 126 -23.76 2.00 -15.19
N LEU A 127 -22.77 1.24 -14.70
CA LEU A 127 -21.66 1.80 -13.93
C LEU A 127 -20.87 2.76 -14.82
N SER A 128 -20.85 4.03 -14.43
CA SER A 128 -20.21 5.11 -15.19
C SER A 128 -18.89 5.55 -14.58
N LYS A 129 -18.80 5.48 -13.26
CA LYS A 129 -17.62 5.85 -12.49
C LYS A 129 -17.53 5.02 -11.22
N PHE A 130 -16.30 4.69 -10.87
CA PHE A 130 -15.94 4.04 -9.61
C PHE A 130 -14.87 4.88 -8.91
N ASN A 131 -15.01 5.06 -7.61
CA ASN A 131 -13.94 5.58 -6.76
C ASN A 131 -13.79 4.67 -5.55
N SER A 132 -12.59 4.19 -5.26
CA SER A 132 -12.27 3.51 -4.01
C SER A 132 -11.18 4.24 -3.26
N PHE A 133 -11.28 4.26 -1.94
CA PHE A 133 -10.23 4.69 -1.03
C PHE A 133 -10.11 3.67 0.09
N THR A 134 -8.91 3.12 0.23
CA THR A 134 -8.55 2.18 1.28
C THR A 134 -7.39 2.77 2.07
N SER A 135 -7.54 2.84 3.39
CA SER A 135 -6.48 3.16 4.34
C SER A 135 -6.21 1.95 5.23
N LEU A 136 -4.95 1.56 5.31
CA LEU A 136 -4.42 0.53 6.17
C LEU A 136 -3.48 1.20 7.17
N THR A 137 -3.71 0.96 8.44
CA THR A 137 -2.84 1.44 9.51
C THR A 137 -2.45 0.30 10.41
N ALA A 138 -1.17 0.23 10.78
CA ALA A 138 -0.67 -0.73 11.74
C ALA A 138 0.36 -0.06 12.63
N SER A 139 0.32 -0.40 13.91
CA SER A 139 1.28 0.05 14.90
C SER A 139 1.63 -1.11 15.80
N GLY A 140 2.89 -1.24 16.18
CA GLY A 140 3.31 -2.32 17.07
C GLY A 140 4.75 -2.18 17.51
N LYS A 141 5.23 -3.18 18.24
CA LYS A 141 6.64 -3.34 18.55
C LYS A 141 7.10 -4.68 18.00
N LEU A 142 8.14 -4.67 17.18
CA LEU A 142 8.64 -5.87 16.53
C LEU A 142 10.10 -6.07 16.88
N ASN A 143 10.44 -7.23 17.43
CA ASN A 143 11.81 -7.71 17.45
C ASN A 143 12.02 -8.56 16.20
N TYR A 144 13.18 -8.44 15.55
CA TYR A 144 13.40 -9.08 14.26
C TYR A 144 14.85 -9.49 14.03
N GLU A 145 15.01 -10.49 13.16
CA GLU A 145 16.29 -10.94 12.62
C GLU A 145 16.24 -10.95 11.09
N VAL A 146 17.30 -10.51 10.43
CA VAL A 146 17.45 -10.64 8.97
C VAL A 146 18.01 -12.03 8.67
N LEU A 147 17.18 -12.93 8.17
CA LEU A 147 17.60 -14.31 7.85
C LEU A 147 18.35 -14.40 6.52
N GLN A 148 17.85 -13.71 5.50
CA GLN A 148 18.40 -13.76 4.14
C GLN A 148 18.42 -12.37 3.53
N THR A 149 19.37 -12.14 2.63
CA THR A 149 19.45 -10.93 1.82
C THR A 149 19.90 -11.31 0.42
N PHE A 150 19.22 -10.77 -0.59
CA PHE A 150 19.53 -10.97 -2.00
C PHE A 150 19.54 -9.62 -2.70
N MET A 151 20.62 -9.32 -3.41
CA MET A 151 20.70 -8.12 -4.25
C MET A 151 20.54 -8.53 -5.71
N SER A 152 19.51 -8.00 -6.36
CA SER A 152 19.24 -8.27 -7.76
C SER A 152 20.21 -7.51 -8.68
N ALA A 153 20.32 -7.97 -9.93
CA ALA A 153 21.04 -7.23 -10.97
C ALA A 153 20.40 -5.87 -11.31
N ASN A 154 19.14 -5.65 -10.90
CA ASN A 154 18.43 -4.39 -11.08
C ASN A 154 18.74 -3.35 -9.99
N GLY A 155 19.57 -3.69 -8.99
CA GLY A 155 19.89 -2.80 -7.87
C GLY A 155 18.89 -2.84 -6.71
N GLU A 156 17.87 -3.70 -6.79
CA GLU A 156 16.95 -3.93 -5.68
C GLU A 156 17.55 -4.92 -4.68
N THR A 157 17.42 -4.61 -3.39
CA THR A 157 17.72 -5.51 -2.28
C THR A 157 16.43 -6.12 -1.77
N ILE A 158 16.42 -7.44 -1.65
CA ILE A 158 15.32 -8.24 -1.10
C ILE A 158 15.81 -8.82 0.22
N VAL A 159 15.04 -8.65 1.28
CA VAL A 159 15.34 -9.22 2.60
C VAL A 159 14.21 -10.16 3.04
N LEU A 160 14.60 -11.22 3.73
CA LEU A 160 13.68 -12.07 4.50
C LEU A 160 13.93 -11.78 5.98
N LEU A 161 12.94 -11.21 6.65
CA LEU A 161 12.94 -11.01 8.09
C LEU A 161 12.22 -12.16 8.79
N GLN A 162 12.67 -12.49 9.98
CA GLN A 162 11.96 -13.29 10.96
C GLN A 162 11.60 -12.39 12.13
N VAL A 163 10.32 -12.31 12.47
CA VAL A 163 9.83 -11.54 13.61
C VAL A 163 9.70 -12.46 14.82
N ASN A 164 10.14 -11.96 15.97
CA ASN A 164 10.04 -12.63 17.26
C ASN A 164 9.11 -11.81 18.16
N HIS A 165 8.30 -12.50 18.97
CA HIS A 165 7.32 -11.88 19.86
C HIS A 165 7.89 -11.49 21.24
N ASP A 166 9.21 -11.38 21.35
CA ASP A 166 9.85 -10.87 22.57
C ASP A 166 9.86 -9.33 22.55
N ASP A 167 9.17 -8.72 23.51
CA ASP A 167 9.12 -7.27 23.70
C ASP A 167 10.48 -6.67 24.10
N ALA A 168 11.41 -7.50 24.61
CA ALA A 168 12.74 -7.04 25.01
C ALA A 168 13.54 -6.56 23.79
N GLY A 169 13.73 -5.24 23.68
CA GLY A 169 14.47 -4.63 22.57
C GLY A 169 13.65 -4.50 21.28
N ALA A 170 12.33 -4.70 21.34
CA ALA A 170 11.47 -4.56 20.17
C ALA A 170 11.43 -3.11 19.66
N THR A 171 11.50 -2.95 18.33
CA THR A 171 11.45 -1.66 17.65
C THR A 171 9.99 -1.22 17.49
N PRO A 172 9.59 -0.02 17.95
CA PRO A 172 8.27 0.52 17.66
C PRO A 172 8.17 0.86 16.17
N ILE A 173 7.07 0.42 15.56
CA ILE A 173 6.75 0.60 14.15
C ILE A 173 5.40 1.29 14.05
N GLU A 174 5.32 2.31 13.21
CA GLU A 174 4.07 2.88 12.71
C GLU A 174 4.09 2.78 11.19
N SER A 175 3.05 2.16 10.62
CA SER A 175 2.96 1.90 9.19
C SER A 175 1.58 2.31 8.66
N HIS A 176 1.60 2.93 7.50
CA HIS A 176 0.42 3.47 6.87
C HIS A 176 0.47 3.19 5.36
N LEU A 177 -0.63 2.71 4.80
CA LEU A 177 -0.79 2.50 3.37
C LEU A 177 -2.15 3.04 2.93
N GLU A 178 -2.13 3.89 1.91
CA GLU A 178 -3.32 4.47 1.29
C GLU A 178 -3.38 4.06 -0.17
N LEU A 179 -4.47 3.42 -0.59
CA LEU A 179 -4.77 3.12 -1.97
C LEU A 179 -6.01 3.90 -2.38
N PHE A 180 -5.90 4.67 -3.45
CA PHE A 180 -7.04 5.29 -4.11
C PHE A 180 -7.10 4.86 -5.56
N GLN A 181 -8.29 4.48 -6.00
CA GLN A 181 -8.57 4.12 -7.38
C GLN A 181 -9.76 4.94 -7.87
N SER A 182 -9.67 5.44 -9.09
CA SER A 182 -10.76 6.11 -9.77
C SER A 182 -10.84 5.62 -11.20
N GLU A 183 -11.99 5.07 -11.59
CA GLU A 183 -12.25 4.57 -12.93
C GLU A 183 -13.40 5.37 -13.55
N THR A 184 -13.25 5.78 -14.80
CA THR A 184 -14.32 6.44 -15.57
C THR A 184 -14.20 6.03 -17.03
N GLY A 185 -15.13 5.22 -17.52
CA GLY A 185 -14.95 4.50 -18.79
C GLY A 185 -13.67 3.67 -18.76
N ASP A 186 -12.87 3.72 -19.83
CA ASP A 186 -11.61 2.96 -19.94
C ASP A 186 -10.40 3.61 -19.23
N HIS A 187 -10.64 4.62 -18.40
CA HIS A 187 -9.57 5.36 -17.71
C HIS A 187 -9.53 5.00 -16.24
N LEU A 188 -8.58 4.13 -15.87
CA LEU A 188 -8.21 3.87 -14.48
C LEU A 188 -7.09 4.82 -14.07
N MET A 189 -7.26 5.41 -12.89
CA MET A 189 -6.24 6.15 -12.19
C MET A 189 -6.02 5.56 -10.80
N THR A 190 -4.76 5.34 -10.46
CA THR A 190 -4.36 4.77 -9.18
C THR A 190 -3.41 5.72 -8.48
N ARG A 191 -3.62 5.96 -7.18
CA ARG A 191 -2.64 6.58 -6.30
C ARG A 191 -2.42 5.65 -5.12
N LEU A 192 -1.18 5.23 -4.91
CA LEU A 192 -0.76 4.35 -3.84
C LEU A 192 0.32 5.05 -3.03
N MET A 193 0.07 5.25 -1.74
CA MET A 193 0.98 5.90 -0.80
C MET A 193 1.31 4.90 0.31
N PHE A 194 2.58 4.83 0.66
CA PHE A 194 3.09 3.96 1.71
C PHE A 194 4.08 4.74 2.55
N ASP A 195 3.94 4.63 3.86
CA ASP A 195 4.80 5.26 4.85
C ASP A 195 5.08 4.28 5.98
N ILE A 196 6.34 4.21 6.39
CA ILE A 196 6.75 3.58 7.65
C ILE A 196 7.66 4.54 8.40
N ALA A 197 7.41 4.66 9.71
CA ALA A 197 8.30 5.30 10.66
C ALA A 197 8.66 4.31 11.77
N THR A 198 9.92 4.36 12.20
CA THR A 198 10.42 3.54 13.31
C THR A 198 11.24 4.40 14.26
N ASP A 199 10.99 4.25 15.56
CA ASP A 199 11.72 4.95 16.62
C ASP A 199 12.64 3.97 17.34
N THR A 200 13.85 3.75 16.82
CA THR A 200 14.87 3.00 17.55
C THR A 200 15.50 3.87 18.65
N LEU A 201 15.53 3.41 19.90
CA LEU A 201 16.25 4.09 20.99
C LEU A 201 17.77 4.25 20.73
N GLN A 202 18.33 3.56 19.72
CA GLN A 202 19.76 3.50 19.41
C GLN A 202 20.15 4.06 18.02
N GLN A 203 19.20 4.33 17.13
CA GLN A 203 19.44 4.92 15.80
C GLN A 203 18.42 6.05 15.56
N LEU A 204 18.79 7.04 14.74
CA LEU A 204 17.88 8.12 14.34
C LEU A 204 16.58 7.53 13.77
N PRO A 205 15.43 8.21 13.95
CA PRO A 205 14.15 7.73 13.42
C PRO A 205 14.32 7.44 11.93
N ALA A 206 14.04 6.20 11.55
CA ALA A 206 14.17 5.75 10.18
C ALA A 206 12.79 5.76 9.54
N GLN A 207 12.66 6.48 8.43
CA GLN A 207 11.42 6.66 7.70
C GLN A 207 11.61 6.25 6.24
N ALA A 208 10.69 5.46 5.70
CA ALA A 208 10.61 5.22 4.26
C ALA A 208 9.21 5.60 3.78
N SER A 209 9.15 6.40 2.72
CA SER A 209 7.88 6.73 2.08
C SER A 209 7.95 6.49 0.58
N TRP A 210 6.81 6.15 0.01
CA TRP A 210 6.69 5.79 -1.39
C TRP A 210 5.32 6.19 -1.92
N LEU A 211 5.31 6.82 -3.09
CA LEU A 211 4.11 7.33 -3.74
C LEU A 211 4.14 6.97 -5.22
N LEU A 212 3.19 6.15 -5.64
CA LEU A 212 2.87 5.89 -7.04
C LEU A 212 1.62 6.65 -7.45
N LYS A 213 1.71 7.31 -8.59
CA LYS A 213 0.57 7.86 -9.33
C LYS A 213 0.57 7.26 -10.71
N GLU A 214 -0.48 6.54 -11.06
CA GLU A 214 -0.60 5.86 -12.34
C GLU A 214 -1.91 6.20 -13.03
N ASN A 215 -1.85 6.30 -14.36
CA ASN A 215 -3.00 6.28 -15.24
C ASN A 215 -2.67 5.42 -16.47
N SER A 216 -3.62 5.25 -17.38
CA SER A 216 -3.48 4.43 -18.59
C SER A 216 -2.30 4.78 -19.51
N LYS A 217 -1.61 5.90 -19.31
CA LYS A 217 -0.52 6.39 -20.17
C LYS A 217 0.79 6.66 -19.43
N ARG A 218 0.77 6.81 -18.11
CA ARG A 218 1.91 7.29 -17.33
C ARG A 218 1.86 6.77 -15.90
N SER A 219 3.04 6.38 -15.41
CA SER A 219 3.31 6.13 -14.01
C SER A 219 4.34 7.15 -13.52
N ASP A 220 4.16 7.68 -12.32
CA ASP A 220 5.07 8.58 -11.62
C ASP A 220 5.33 8.01 -10.23
N ILE A 221 6.60 7.83 -9.88
CA ILE A 221 7.02 7.17 -8.65
C ILE A 221 7.97 8.09 -7.90
N ASN A 222 7.58 8.46 -6.69
CA ASN A 222 8.41 9.22 -5.78
C ASN A 222 8.72 8.34 -4.57
N SER A 223 9.99 8.24 -4.22
CA SER A 223 10.43 7.45 -3.08
C SER A 223 11.37 8.27 -2.21
N TYR A 224 11.23 8.13 -0.90
CA TYR A 224 12.06 8.83 0.07
C TYR A 224 12.56 7.86 1.13
N LEU A 225 13.78 8.11 1.59
CA LEU A 225 14.37 7.47 2.77
C LEU A 225 14.88 8.59 3.67
N ASP A 226 14.40 8.65 4.90
CA ASP A 226 14.70 9.69 5.88
C ASP A 226 14.50 11.11 5.31
N ASN A 227 13.34 11.31 4.66
CA ASN A 227 12.95 12.53 3.94
C ASN A 227 13.88 12.93 2.78
N THR A 228 14.85 12.08 2.42
CA THR A 228 15.73 12.29 1.28
C THR A 228 15.15 11.61 0.05
N PRO A 229 14.86 12.37 -1.03
CA PRO A 229 14.33 11.79 -2.26
C PRO A 229 15.34 10.84 -2.88
N GLN A 230 14.86 9.67 -3.29
CA GLN A 230 15.66 8.65 -3.97
C GLN A 230 15.54 8.83 -5.49
N VAL A 231 16.68 8.76 -6.18
CA VAL A 231 16.71 8.84 -7.64
C VAL A 231 16.50 7.44 -8.21
N LEU A 232 15.32 7.20 -8.76
CA LEU A 232 14.97 5.93 -9.38
C LEU A 232 15.44 5.89 -10.85
N PRO A 233 16.05 4.78 -11.32
CA PRO A 233 16.40 4.64 -12.72
C PRO A 233 15.13 4.60 -13.58
N MET A 234 15.12 5.37 -14.67
CA MET A 234 14.09 5.24 -15.72
C MET A 234 14.35 3.99 -16.56
N ALA A 235 14.08 2.82 -15.99
CA ALA A 235 14.31 1.52 -16.62
C ALA A 235 13.04 0.66 -16.59
N ARG A 236 13.01 -0.36 -17.46
CA ARG A 236 11.97 -1.40 -17.47
C ARG A 236 12.57 -2.69 -16.95
N TYR A 237 12.03 -3.19 -15.85
CA TYR A 237 12.55 -4.35 -15.16
C TYR A 237 11.82 -5.64 -15.59
N ARG A 238 12.54 -6.76 -15.56
CA ARG A 238 11.99 -8.08 -15.83
C ARG A 238 12.40 -9.09 -14.79
N TYR A 239 11.43 -9.89 -14.35
CA TYR A 239 11.63 -10.93 -13.35
C TYR A 239 11.03 -12.24 -13.84
N ALA A 240 11.62 -13.35 -13.39
CA ALA A 240 11.13 -14.68 -13.65
C ALA A 240 11.04 -15.48 -12.35
N SER A 241 10.00 -16.30 -12.27
CA SER A 241 9.93 -17.38 -11.27
C SER A 241 10.89 -18.49 -11.68
N GLY A 242 11.67 -18.97 -10.71
CA GLY A 242 12.43 -20.22 -10.84
C GLY A 242 11.59 -21.47 -10.54
N LEU A 243 10.34 -21.30 -10.12
CA LEU A 243 9.45 -22.37 -9.69
C LEU A 243 8.31 -22.59 -10.69
N PRO A 244 7.86 -23.85 -10.88
CA PRO A 244 6.68 -24.14 -11.67
C PRO A 244 5.44 -23.47 -11.07
N LEU A 245 4.52 -23.06 -11.94
CA LEU A 245 3.28 -22.42 -11.52
C LEU A 245 2.45 -23.40 -10.69
N PRO A 246 1.98 -23.02 -9.49
CA PRO A 246 0.97 -23.81 -8.80
C PRO A 246 -0.29 -23.86 -9.68
N GLU A 247 -0.85 -25.06 -9.89
CA GLU A 247 -1.99 -25.33 -10.79
C GLU A 247 -3.30 -24.58 -10.42
N ALA A 248 -3.33 -23.81 -9.34
CA ALA A 248 -4.57 -23.42 -8.66
C ALA A 248 -4.78 -21.93 -8.37
N VAL A 249 -4.08 -21.00 -9.02
CA VAL A 249 -4.30 -19.55 -8.80
C VAL A 249 -4.97 -18.88 -10.00
N ALA A 250 -6.04 -19.49 -10.51
CA ALA A 250 -6.74 -19.03 -11.72
C ALA A 250 -7.38 -17.63 -11.60
N ASP A 251 -7.53 -17.10 -10.37
CA ASP A 251 -8.27 -15.86 -10.10
C ASP A 251 -7.47 -14.81 -9.28
N ALA A 252 -6.15 -14.94 -9.14
CA ALA A 252 -5.39 -13.90 -8.44
C ALA A 252 -5.15 -12.67 -9.31
N TYR A 253 -5.28 -11.49 -8.69
CA TYR A 253 -4.85 -10.24 -9.29
C TYR A 253 -3.35 -10.26 -9.56
N THR A 254 -2.97 -9.89 -10.78
CA THR A 254 -1.59 -9.84 -11.23
C THR A 254 -1.15 -8.41 -11.49
N PHE A 255 0.07 -8.06 -11.11
CA PHE A 255 0.59 -6.69 -11.18
C PHE A 255 1.89 -6.65 -11.99
N ASP A 256 1.96 -5.73 -12.96
CA ASP A 256 3.13 -5.56 -13.81
C ASP A 256 4.36 -5.13 -13.00
N LEU A 257 5.48 -5.82 -13.21
CA LEU A 257 6.76 -5.55 -12.53
C LEU A 257 7.68 -4.59 -13.30
N THR A 258 7.23 -4.03 -14.42
CA THR A 258 8.02 -3.13 -15.28
C THR A 258 8.58 -1.93 -14.53
N ASN A 259 7.88 -1.46 -13.49
CA ASN A 259 8.25 -0.34 -12.64
C ASN A 259 9.06 -0.74 -11.39
N GLY A 260 9.40 -2.03 -11.24
CA GLY A 260 10.17 -2.57 -10.13
C GLY A 260 9.38 -3.59 -9.32
N LEU A 261 10.11 -4.47 -8.63
CA LEU A 261 9.55 -5.57 -7.86
C LEU A 261 8.75 -5.06 -6.66
N TRP A 262 9.25 -4.03 -5.97
CA TRP A 262 8.52 -3.41 -4.85
C TRP A 262 7.17 -2.83 -5.29
N CYS A 263 7.12 -2.16 -6.44
CA CYS A 263 5.90 -1.55 -6.97
C CYS A 263 4.79 -2.60 -7.16
N GLY A 264 5.11 -3.70 -7.83
CA GLY A 264 4.16 -4.79 -8.05
C GLY A 264 3.78 -5.50 -6.74
N TYR A 265 4.76 -5.77 -5.87
CA TYR A 265 4.52 -6.42 -4.58
C TYR A 265 3.59 -5.59 -3.67
N LEU A 266 3.85 -4.29 -3.52
CA LEU A 266 3.03 -3.41 -2.71
C LEU A 266 1.62 -3.24 -3.29
N SER A 267 1.49 -3.12 -4.62
CA SER A 267 0.18 -3.05 -5.28
C SER A 267 -0.61 -4.33 -5.07
N ALA A 268 0.04 -5.48 -5.18
CA ALA A 268 -0.56 -6.78 -4.93
C ALA A 268 -1.03 -6.93 -3.48
N LEU A 269 -0.21 -6.51 -2.50
CA LEU A 269 -0.60 -6.48 -1.10
C LEU A 269 -1.82 -5.57 -0.86
N ALA A 270 -1.77 -4.33 -1.36
CA ALA A 270 -2.83 -3.35 -1.17
C ALA A 270 -4.18 -3.84 -1.70
N VAL A 271 -4.20 -4.36 -2.94
CA VAL A 271 -5.43 -4.87 -3.57
C VAL A 271 -5.92 -6.14 -2.90
N ASN A 272 -5.04 -7.09 -2.56
CA ASN A 272 -5.49 -8.29 -1.83
C ASN A 272 -6.13 -7.93 -0.49
N LEU A 273 -5.53 -6.99 0.25
CA LEU A 273 -6.08 -6.52 1.52
C LEU A 273 -7.40 -5.79 1.34
N GLU A 274 -7.57 -4.98 0.30
CA GLU A 274 -8.85 -4.36 -0.09
C GLU A 274 -9.92 -5.44 -0.40
N GLN A 275 -9.56 -6.50 -1.11
CA GLN A 275 -10.50 -7.54 -1.55
C GLN A 275 -10.92 -8.53 -0.46
N MET A 276 -10.13 -8.69 0.61
CA MET A 276 -10.53 -9.49 1.78
C MET A 276 -11.82 -9.00 2.46
N GLN A 277 -12.36 -7.85 2.04
CA GLN A 277 -13.39 -7.06 2.71
C GLN A 277 -14.75 -7.12 2.02
N VAL A 278 -14.83 -7.69 0.81
CA VAL A 278 -16.02 -7.55 -0.07
C VAL A 278 -17.30 -8.12 0.56
N PHE A 279 -17.21 -9.01 1.55
CA PHE A 279 -18.37 -9.70 2.13
C PHE A 279 -18.89 -9.17 3.47
N SER A 280 -18.26 -8.17 4.10
CA SER A 280 -18.63 -7.66 5.45
C SER A 280 -18.99 -6.18 5.50
N SER A 281 -19.27 -5.55 4.35
CA SER A 281 -19.45 -4.11 4.22
C SER A 281 -20.88 -3.62 4.45
N GLN A 282 -21.01 -2.37 4.95
CA GLN A 282 -22.30 -1.68 5.02
C GLN A 282 -22.53 -0.93 3.71
N VAL A 283 -23.66 -1.23 3.06
CA VAL A 283 -24.05 -0.59 1.79
C VAL A 283 -25.09 0.48 2.07
N LYS A 284 -24.77 1.73 1.73
CA LYS A 284 -25.69 2.87 1.78
C LYS A 284 -26.08 3.25 0.35
N TYR A 285 -27.37 3.14 0.06
CA TYR A 285 -27.96 3.66 -1.16
C TYR A 285 -28.38 5.11 -0.95
N LEU A 286 -27.97 5.98 -1.86
CA LEU A 286 -28.38 7.38 -1.91
C LEU A 286 -29.15 7.55 -3.24
N ASP A 287 -30.48 7.51 -3.16
CA ASP A 287 -31.40 7.67 -4.30
C ASP A 287 -31.89 9.13 -4.46
N GLU A 288 -32.23 9.44 -5.72
CA GLU A 288 -32.81 10.67 -6.31
C GLU A 288 -31.85 11.87 -6.43
N ASP A 289 -31.28 12.01 -7.65
CA ASP A 289 -30.51 13.15 -8.15
C ASP A 289 -29.27 13.53 -7.32
N TYR A 290 -28.32 12.59 -7.15
CA TYR A 290 -27.04 12.87 -6.47
C TYR A 290 -26.33 14.09 -7.06
N ASN A 291 -26.36 14.24 -8.40
CA ASN A 291 -26.10 15.49 -9.10
C ASN A 291 -26.60 15.41 -10.56
N ASN A 292 -26.60 16.53 -11.29
CA ASN A 292 -27.01 16.60 -12.71
C ASN A 292 -26.21 15.67 -13.67
N GLN A 293 -25.21 14.92 -13.20
CA GLN A 293 -24.39 14.01 -14.01
C GLN A 293 -24.62 12.52 -13.72
N PHE A 294 -25.08 12.15 -12.51
CA PHE A 294 -25.26 10.76 -12.08
C PHE A 294 -26.60 10.62 -11.35
N GLN A 295 -27.36 9.58 -11.70
CA GLN A 295 -28.68 9.37 -11.13
C GLN A 295 -28.61 8.65 -9.79
N ASP A 296 -27.74 7.63 -9.69
CA ASP A 296 -27.61 6.83 -8.47
C ASP A 296 -26.16 6.78 -7.95
N LEU A 297 -26.04 6.72 -6.63
CA LEU A 297 -24.80 6.45 -5.92
C LEU A 297 -24.99 5.29 -4.95
N THR A 298 -24.21 4.22 -5.15
CA THR A 298 -24.02 3.20 -4.11
C THR A 298 -22.70 3.46 -3.40
N ARG A 299 -22.78 3.76 -2.10
CA ARG A 299 -21.60 3.87 -1.24
C ARG A 299 -21.45 2.61 -0.39
N ILE A 300 -20.24 2.09 -0.35
CA ILE A 300 -19.83 0.99 0.50
C ILE A 300 -18.83 1.55 1.49
N VAL A 301 -19.09 1.39 2.78
CA VAL A 301 -18.17 1.76 3.86
C VAL A 301 -17.82 0.51 4.63
N TYR A 302 -16.54 0.34 4.91
CA TYR A 302 -16.03 -0.82 5.62
C TYR A 302 -14.96 -0.44 6.63
N HIS A 303 -15.03 -1.11 7.79
CA HIS A 303 -14.07 -0.95 8.86
C HIS A 303 -13.86 -2.27 9.61
N GLU A 304 -12.63 -2.77 9.68
CA GLU A 304 -12.29 -3.97 10.43
C GLU A 304 -10.82 -3.98 10.84
N ASN A 305 -10.46 -4.84 11.80
CA ASN A 305 -9.08 -5.20 12.07
C ASN A 305 -8.80 -6.56 11.43
N ILE A 306 -7.79 -6.64 10.57
CA ILE A 306 -7.44 -7.85 9.83
C ILE A 306 -6.03 -8.27 10.23
N ALA A 307 -5.85 -9.57 10.47
CA ALA A 307 -4.54 -10.20 10.49
C ALA A 307 -4.45 -11.14 9.29
N PHE A 308 -3.24 -11.33 8.75
CA PHE A 308 -3.04 -12.20 7.60
C PHE A 308 -1.65 -12.84 7.62
N ARG A 309 -1.50 -13.90 6.83
CA ARG A 309 -0.19 -14.49 6.50
C ARG A 309 0.02 -14.49 4.99
N LEU A 310 1.27 -14.31 4.58
CA LEU A 310 1.69 -14.50 3.19
C LEU A 310 1.74 -16.00 2.90
N HIS A 311 0.84 -16.49 2.05
CA HIS A 311 0.79 -17.90 1.67
C HIS A 311 1.74 -18.20 0.50
N GLY A 312 1.86 -17.28 -0.45
CA GLY A 312 2.78 -17.45 -1.58
C GLY A 312 2.83 -16.25 -2.50
N ILE A 313 3.89 -16.21 -3.30
CA ILE A 313 4.09 -15.24 -4.39
C ILE A 313 4.34 -16.03 -5.68
N THR A 314 3.76 -15.59 -6.79
CA THR A 314 4.05 -16.14 -8.12
C THR A 314 4.41 -15.01 -9.09
N ILE A 315 5.25 -15.32 -10.08
CA ILE A 315 5.58 -14.40 -11.17
C ILE A 315 5.41 -15.14 -12.50
N THR A 316 4.53 -14.63 -13.36
CA THR A 316 4.25 -15.14 -14.71
C THR A 316 4.29 -13.99 -15.69
N ASP A 317 5.07 -14.12 -16.77
CA ASP A 317 5.16 -13.10 -17.83
C ASP A 317 5.40 -11.68 -17.30
N ASN A 318 6.29 -11.56 -16.31
CA ASN A 318 6.61 -10.31 -15.62
C ASN A 318 5.45 -9.67 -14.81
N HIS A 319 4.43 -10.47 -14.48
CA HIS A 319 3.36 -10.06 -13.59
C HIS A 319 3.44 -10.85 -12.30
N LEU A 320 3.33 -10.15 -11.18
CA LEU A 320 3.39 -10.74 -9.84
C LEU A 320 1.99 -10.90 -9.27
N SER A 321 1.73 -12.03 -8.65
CA SER A 321 0.55 -12.23 -7.79
C SER A 321 0.99 -12.60 -6.38
N VAL A 322 0.22 -12.13 -5.40
CA VAL A 322 0.41 -12.45 -3.98
C VAL A 322 -0.85 -13.15 -3.50
N VAL A 323 -0.68 -14.25 -2.77
CA VAL A 323 -1.76 -14.95 -2.09
C VAL A 323 -1.61 -14.70 -0.60
N LEU A 324 -2.62 -14.06 -0.02
CA LEU A 324 -2.72 -13.80 1.40
C LEU A 324 -3.85 -14.65 2.00
N GLU A 325 -3.64 -15.11 3.23
CA GLU A 325 -4.66 -15.85 3.98
C GLU A 325 -4.99 -15.08 5.25
N LYS A 326 -6.27 -14.74 5.42
CA LYS A 326 -6.76 -14.09 6.64
C LYS A 326 -6.57 -15.02 7.83
N THR A 327 -5.98 -14.50 8.90
CA THR A 327 -5.81 -15.20 10.17
C THR A 327 -6.72 -14.61 11.24
N ASN A 328 -7.07 -15.40 12.25
CA ASN A 328 -7.83 -14.88 13.37
C ASN A 328 -6.95 -13.94 14.20
N ALA A 329 -7.37 -12.70 14.40
CA ALA A 329 -6.63 -11.71 15.20
C ALA A 329 -6.39 -12.16 16.66
N SER A 330 -7.14 -13.16 17.15
CA SER A 330 -6.96 -13.77 18.47
C SER A 330 -5.88 -14.87 18.52
N ALA A 331 -5.36 -15.29 17.37
CA ALA A 331 -4.11 -16.04 17.28
C ALA A 331 -2.94 -15.06 17.12
N SER A 332 -2.84 -14.13 18.07
CA SER A 332 -1.56 -13.51 18.38
C SER A 332 -0.59 -14.64 18.75
N PHE A 333 0.41 -14.87 17.89
CA PHE A 333 1.43 -15.90 18.08
C PHE A 333 2.40 -15.55 19.20
#